data_AF-A0A7Y8DGD8-F1
#
_entry.id   AF-A0A7Y8DGD8-F1
#
_cell.length_a   1.000
_cell.length_b   1.000
_cell.length_c   1.000
_cell.angle_alpha   90.00
_cell.angle_beta   90.00
_cell.angle_gamma   90.00
#
_symmetry.space_group_name_H-M   'P 1'
#
loop_
_entity.id
_entity.type
_entity.pdbx_description
1 polymer ?
#
loop_
_entity_poly.entity_id
_entity_poly.type
_entity_poly.pdbx_seq_one_letter_code
_entity_poly.pdbx_strand_id
1 'polypeptide(L)'
;MWLLFAVFLIFALGAIFTSFQSGLIMLLAAGMFVPKINRLIKDKTNITITPGGRAVVALVCFGLFFYTSNKALDADRAERSAQQALASQKKVEQALKEKRDYVSANKDAILAEMNVLTDKQDYAGATALGSKYSDAGSFEIDQALSKIAGQKAELEKQQKKSTLLASIASIQQGDYKSLAGTYAQLAAIDQTYEANADKFSRLATQQTREAEARERAAAEKALRRSMGLTWNYSDGEDNMSGKPVRRAYVSSLNTVDFKFPYSGVQRATLTIRKHPRWGTSVYVAIEKGQFVCGYDDCDVRVRFSKGNALRMSASEPDDHSSNLLFISSASSFVAQARKSEKIYIEADFYQEGSRVFEFDSSDLEWK
;
A
#
# COMPACT_ATOMS: atom_id res chain seq x y z
N MET A 1 -51.35 -32.50 54.29
CA MET A 1 -51.95 -31.17 54.58
C MET A 1 -51.12 -30.39 55.59
N TRP A 2 -50.88 -30.90 56.80
CA TRP A 2 -50.06 -30.22 57.82
C TRP A 2 -48.58 -30.02 57.43
N LEU A 3 -47.98 -30.92 56.65
CA LEU A 3 -46.63 -30.76 56.12
C LEU A 3 -46.51 -29.53 55.20
N LEU A 4 -47.46 -29.33 54.28
CA LEU A 4 -47.46 -28.15 53.39
C LEU A 4 -47.69 -26.87 54.19
N PHE A 5 -48.58 -26.90 55.18
CA PHE A 5 -48.74 -25.78 56.11
C PHE A 5 -47.42 -25.39 56.78
N ALA A 6 -46.67 -26.36 57.32
CA ALA A 6 -45.40 -26.11 57.98
C ALA A 6 -44.35 -25.51 57.03
N VAL A 7 -44.25 -26.02 55.78
CA VAL A 7 -43.32 -25.50 54.77
C VAL A 7 -43.65 -24.03 54.44
N PHE A 8 -44.91 -23.73 54.11
CA PHE A 8 -45.32 -22.36 53.79
C PHE A 8 -45.20 -21.42 55.00
N LEU A 9 -45.40 -21.91 56.22
CA LEU A 9 -45.19 -21.14 57.44
C LEU A 9 -43.71 -20.77 57.63
N ILE A 10 -42.78 -21.70 57.38
CA ILE A 10 -41.33 -21.42 57.47
C ILE A 10 -40.91 -20.38 56.43
N PHE A 11 -41.36 -20.53 55.18
CA PHE A 11 -41.12 -19.52 54.14
C PHE A 11 -41.74 -18.17 54.50
N ALA A 12 -42.95 -18.16 55.08
CA ALA A 12 -43.60 -16.94 55.54
C ALA A 12 -42.79 -16.25 56.64
N LEU A 13 -42.34 -16.99 57.65
CA LEU A 13 -41.54 -16.46 58.75
C LEU A 13 -40.20 -15.91 58.25
N GLY A 14 -39.52 -16.61 57.34
CA GLY A 14 -38.29 -16.10 56.72
C GLY A 14 -38.51 -14.83 55.89
N ALA A 15 -39.60 -14.81 55.10
CA ALA A 15 -39.98 -13.68 54.26
C ALA A 15 -40.35 -12.42 55.05
N ILE A 16 -40.93 -12.55 56.25
CA ILE A 16 -41.28 -11.42 57.11
C ILE A 16 -40.04 -10.59 57.49
N PHE A 17 -38.87 -11.22 57.66
CA PHE A 17 -37.63 -10.52 58.01
C PHE A 17 -37.04 -9.69 56.87
N THR A 18 -37.33 -10.05 55.62
CA THR A 18 -36.82 -9.34 54.43
C THR A 18 -37.85 -8.36 53.86
N SER A 19 -39.14 -8.71 53.90
CA SER A 19 -40.24 -7.84 53.48
C SER A 19 -41.54 -8.28 54.15
N PHE A 20 -42.02 -7.46 55.09
CA PHE A 20 -43.24 -7.69 55.85
C PHE A 20 -44.45 -8.04 54.95
N GLN A 21 -44.60 -7.36 53.81
CA GLN A 21 -45.69 -7.58 52.87
C GLN A 21 -45.58 -8.93 52.15
N SER A 22 -44.37 -9.34 51.76
CA SER A 22 -44.12 -10.66 51.15
C SER A 22 -44.39 -11.81 52.13
N GLY A 23 -44.05 -11.59 53.40
CA GLY A 23 -44.32 -12.50 54.50
C GLY A 23 -45.80 -12.69 54.80
N LEU A 24 -46.59 -11.62 54.72
CA LEU A 24 -48.05 -11.68 54.91
C LEU A 24 -48.75 -12.46 53.79
N ILE A 25 -48.30 -12.32 52.54
CA ILE A 25 -48.81 -13.10 51.40
C ILE A 25 -48.52 -14.60 51.60
N MET A 26 -47.34 -14.95 52.11
CA MET A 26 -46.98 -16.33 52.43
C MET A 26 -47.73 -16.88 53.65
N LEU A 27 -48.05 -16.05 54.65
CA LEU A 27 -48.93 -16.43 55.76
C LEU A 27 -50.36 -16.72 55.29
N LEU A 28 -50.88 -15.94 54.34
CA LEU A 28 -52.19 -16.22 53.72
C LEU A 28 -52.17 -17.55 52.96
N ALA A 29 -51.11 -17.83 52.21
CA ALA A 29 -50.92 -19.11 51.55
C ALA A 29 -50.83 -20.29 52.55
N ALA A 30 -50.17 -20.09 53.69
CA ALA A 30 -50.14 -21.09 54.77
C ALA A 30 -51.54 -21.29 55.38
N GLY A 31 -52.28 -20.22 55.68
CA GLY A 31 -53.61 -20.27 56.27
C GLY A 31 -54.62 -21.13 55.49
N MET A 32 -54.49 -21.20 54.16
CA MET A 32 -55.29 -22.06 53.28
C MET A 32 -55.17 -23.56 53.57
N PHE A 33 -54.08 -24.01 54.18
CA PHE A 33 -53.87 -25.42 54.53
C PHE A 33 -54.35 -25.76 55.94
N VAL A 34 -54.83 -24.79 56.71
CA VAL A 34 -55.40 -24.99 58.04
C VAL A 34 -56.88 -25.38 57.94
N PRO A 35 -57.30 -26.57 58.43
CA PRO A 35 -58.68 -27.04 58.29
C PRO A 35 -59.74 -26.13 58.92
N LYS A 36 -59.43 -25.49 60.06
CA LYS A 36 -60.35 -24.57 60.75
C LYS A 36 -60.65 -23.31 59.94
N ILE A 37 -59.64 -22.74 59.29
CA ILE A 37 -59.78 -21.52 58.48
C ILE A 37 -60.67 -21.81 57.27
N ASN A 38 -60.49 -22.96 56.62
CA ASN A 38 -61.32 -23.37 55.49
C ASN A 38 -62.80 -23.56 55.86
N ARG A 39 -63.09 -24.03 57.08
CA ARG A 39 -64.48 -24.12 57.57
C ARG A 39 -65.08 -22.72 57.79
N LEU A 40 -64.32 -21.83 58.44
CA LEU A 40 -64.75 -20.45 58.65
C LEU A 40 -65.05 -19.69 57.35
N ILE A 41 -64.22 -19.89 56.31
CA ILE A 41 -64.47 -19.29 54.99
C ILE A 41 -65.77 -19.85 54.42
N LYS A 42 -65.98 -21.17 54.45
CA LYS A 42 -67.22 -21.80 53.98
C LYS A 42 -68.45 -21.24 54.71
N ASP A 43 -68.37 -21.07 56.03
CA ASP A 43 -69.50 -20.61 56.84
C ASP A 43 -69.85 -19.14 56.55
N LYS A 44 -68.86 -18.29 56.22
CA LYS A 44 -69.09 -16.87 55.93
C LYS A 44 -69.38 -16.55 54.47
N THR A 45 -68.80 -17.30 53.52
CA THR A 45 -68.89 -16.95 52.08
C THR A 45 -69.60 -18.00 51.24
N ASN A 46 -70.03 -19.13 51.85
CA ASN A 46 -70.72 -20.25 51.19
C ASN A 46 -69.97 -20.88 50.00
N ILE A 47 -68.63 -20.71 49.92
CA ILE A 47 -67.77 -21.27 48.85
C ILE A 47 -66.98 -22.46 49.41
N THR A 48 -66.99 -23.60 48.71
CA THR A 48 -66.21 -24.80 49.06
C THR A 48 -64.89 -24.87 48.29
N ILE A 49 -63.77 -24.64 48.98
CA ILE A 49 -62.44 -24.65 48.35
C ILE A 49 -61.93 -26.10 48.22
N THR A 50 -61.95 -26.62 47.00
CA THR A 50 -61.44 -27.96 46.63
C THR A 50 -59.91 -28.04 46.74
N PRO A 51 -59.33 -29.25 46.86
CA PRO A 51 -57.86 -29.41 46.94
C PRO A 51 -57.10 -28.78 45.77
N GLY A 52 -57.64 -28.87 44.54
CA GLY A 52 -57.07 -28.23 43.36
C GLY A 52 -57.09 -26.70 43.44
N GLY A 53 -58.18 -26.11 43.93
CA GLY A 53 -58.28 -24.66 44.14
C GLY A 53 -57.25 -24.13 45.15
N ARG A 54 -56.89 -24.90 46.17
CA ARG A 54 -55.82 -24.53 47.13
C ARG A 54 -54.45 -24.48 46.48
N ALA A 55 -54.15 -25.41 45.58
CA ALA A 55 -52.89 -25.42 44.84
C ALA A 55 -52.77 -24.20 43.91
N VAL A 56 -53.85 -23.81 43.23
CA VAL A 56 -53.89 -22.61 42.38
C VAL A 56 -53.65 -21.34 43.19
N VAL A 57 -54.34 -21.16 44.32
CA VAL A 57 -54.14 -20.00 45.21
C VAL A 57 -52.71 -19.97 45.76
N ALA A 58 -52.18 -21.12 46.18
CA ALA A 58 -50.79 -21.21 46.65
C ALA A 58 -49.78 -20.82 45.56
N LEU A 59 -49.98 -21.26 44.31
CA LEU A 59 -49.13 -20.87 43.17
C LEU A 59 -49.20 -19.38 42.86
N VAL A 60 -50.38 -18.77 42.93
CA VAL A 60 -50.55 -17.31 42.74
C VAL A 60 -49.84 -16.54 43.85
N CYS A 61 -50.02 -16.93 45.11
CA CYS A 61 -49.31 -16.34 46.24
C CYS A 61 -47.78 -16.51 46.11
N PHE A 62 -47.32 -17.66 45.60
CA PHE A 62 -45.91 -17.92 45.32
C PHE A 62 -45.38 -17.02 44.21
N GLY A 63 -46.08 -16.91 43.07
CA GLY A 63 -45.70 -15.97 42.00
C GLY A 63 -45.62 -14.51 42.47
N LEU A 64 -46.60 -14.07 43.29
CA LEU A 64 -46.60 -12.74 43.90
C LEU A 64 -45.45 -12.55 44.88
N PHE A 65 -45.13 -13.57 45.68
CA PHE A 65 -43.98 -13.56 46.57
C PHE A 65 -42.66 -13.42 45.81
N PHE A 66 -42.45 -14.18 44.72
CA PHE A 66 -41.24 -14.04 43.89
C PHE A 66 -41.14 -12.66 43.25
N TYR A 67 -42.24 -12.14 42.70
CA TYR A 67 -42.27 -10.81 42.11
C TYR A 67 -41.92 -9.70 43.12
N THR A 68 -42.56 -9.74 44.30
CA THR A 68 -42.34 -8.74 45.36
C THR A 68 -40.96 -8.87 45.98
N SER A 69 -40.43 -10.09 46.14
CA SER A 69 -39.09 -10.33 46.66
C SER A 69 -38.00 -9.88 45.68
N ASN A 70 -38.16 -10.17 44.38
CA ASN A 70 -37.22 -9.69 43.36
C ASN A 70 -37.21 -8.16 43.30
N LYS A 71 -38.38 -7.51 43.32
CA LYS A 71 -38.48 -6.05 43.34
C LYS A 71 -37.84 -5.43 44.59
N ALA A 72 -37.98 -6.07 45.76
CA ALA A 72 -37.34 -5.63 46.99
C ALA A 72 -35.81 -5.78 46.94
N LEU A 73 -35.31 -6.88 46.38
CA LEU A 73 -33.87 -7.10 46.16
C LEU A 73 -33.29 -6.09 45.16
N ASP A 74 -34.01 -5.77 44.09
CA ASP A 74 -33.58 -4.76 43.11
C ASP A 74 -33.58 -3.35 43.70
N ALA A 75 -34.54 -3.02 44.57
CA ALA A 75 -34.57 -1.76 45.31
C ALA A 75 -33.38 -1.64 46.28
N ASP A 76 -33.06 -2.68 47.05
CA ASP A 76 -31.91 -2.71 47.96
C ASP A 76 -30.57 -2.66 47.21
N ARG A 77 -30.45 -3.32 46.04
CA ARG A 77 -29.27 -3.17 45.16
C ARG A 77 -29.13 -1.74 44.62
N ALA A 78 -30.24 -1.11 44.23
CA ALA A 78 -30.25 0.27 43.75
C ALA A 78 -29.89 1.27 44.85
N GLU A 79 -30.35 1.05 46.08
CA GLU A 79 -29.98 1.87 47.23
C GLU A 79 -28.51 1.71 47.58
N ARG A 80 -27.98 0.47 47.61
CA ARG A 80 -26.54 0.24 47.86
C ARG A 80 -25.66 0.83 46.78
N SER A 81 -26.04 0.73 45.50
CA SER A 81 -25.27 1.34 44.41
C SER A 81 -25.34 2.87 44.47
N ALA A 82 -26.50 3.45 44.81
CA ALA A 82 -26.63 4.88 45.05
C ALA A 82 -25.81 5.35 46.26
N GLN A 83 -25.79 4.59 47.36
CA GLN A 83 -24.96 4.89 48.54
C GLN A 83 -23.47 4.77 48.23
N GLN A 84 -23.05 3.76 47.46
CA GLN A 84 -21.67 3.62 47.00
C GLN A 84 -21.27 4.76 46.06
N ALA A 85 -22.17 5.20 45.17
CA ALA A 85 -21.95 6.35 44.30
C ALA A 85 -21.85 7.67 45.09
N LEU A 86 -22.69 7.87 46.10
CA LEU A 86 -22.59 9.03 47.00
C LEU A 86 -21.32 8.98 47.86
N ALA A 87 -20.94 7.80 48.36
CA ALA A 87 -19.72 7.62 49.13
C ALA A 87 -18.47 7.81 48.27
N SER A 88 -18.46 7.35 47.02
CA SER A 88 -17.36 7.58 46.08
C SER A 88 -17.29 9.05 45.66
N GLN A 89 -18.42 9.71 45.39
CA GLN A 89 -18.47 11.15 45.14
C GLN A 89 -17.94 11.95 46.33
N LYS A 90 -18.39 11.65 47.54
CA LYS A 90 -17.87 12.31 48.76
C LYS A 90 -16.37 12.08 48.94
N LYS A 91 -15.86 10.88 48.67
CA LYS A 91 -14.41 10.60 48.71
C LYS A 91 -13.65 11.43 47.67
N VAL A 92 -14.17 11.58 46.46
CA VAL A 92 -13.56 12.41 45.41
C VAL A 92 -13.59 13.89 45.81
N GLU A 93 -14.72 14.39 46.32
CA GLU A 93 -14.86 15.77 46.78
C GLU A 93 -13.94 16.07 47.97
N GLN A 94 -13.84 15.13 48.92
CA GLN A 94 -12.92 15.24 50.05
C GLN A 94 -11.46 15.22 49.59
N ALA A 95 -11.08 14.30 48.70
CA ALA A 95 -9.74 14.26 48.14
C ALA A 95 -9.39 15.53 47.35
N LEU A 96 -10.35 16.11 46.62
CA LEU A 96 -10.18 17.39 45.94
C LEU A 96 -10.00 18.53 46.95
N LYS A 97 -10.78 18.55 48.03
CA LYS A 97 -10.66 19.56 49.09
C LYS A 97 -9.29 19.48 49.78
N GLU A 98 -8.88 18.28 50.18
CA GLU A 98 -7.55 18.03 50.76
C GLU A 98 -6.43 18.46 49.80
N LYS A 99 -6.58 18.19 48.50
CA LYS A 99 -5.66 18.65 47.46
C LYS A 99 -5.60 20.18 47.39
N ARG A 100 -6.74 20.88 47.39
CA ARG A 100 -6.79 22.35 47.39
C ARG A 100 -6.15 22.95 48.64
N ASP A 101 -6.48 22.41 49.80
CA ASP A 101 -5.92 22.84 51.09
C ASP A 101 -4.40 22.66 51.10
N TYR A 102 -3.91 21.50 50.66
CA TYR A 102 -2.48 21.23 50.53
C TYR A 102 -1.78 22.21 49.57
N VAL A 103 -2.36 22.45 48.39
CA VAL A 103 -1.80 23.37 47.39
C VAL A 103 -1.79 24.80 47.93
N SER A 104 -2.84 25.25 48.62
CA SER A 104 -2.87 26.58 49.21
C SER A 104 -1.77 26.81 50.26
N ALA A 105 -1.43 25.77 51.04
CA ALA A 105 -0.41 25.83 52.09
C ALA A 105 1.02 25.66 51.55
N ASN A 106 1.20 24.97 50.42
CA ASN A 106 2.52 24.58 49.90
C ASN A 106 2.83 25.15 48.50
N LYS A 107 2.03 26.11 48.01
CA LYS A 107 2.14 26.67 46.66
C LYS A 107 3.57 27.06 46.29
N ASP A 108 4.23 27.84 47.15
CA ASP A 108 5.56 28.37 46.86
C ASP A 108 6.63 27.27 46.83
N ALA A 109 6.50 26.24 47.66
CA ALA A 109 7.38 25.08 47.65
C ALA A 109 7.21 24.25 46.37
N ILE A 110 5.97 24.04 45.94
CA ILE A 110 5.65 23.32 44.69
C ILE A 110 6.21 24.09 43.49
N LEU A 111 6.01 25.41 43.43
CA LEU A 111 6.55 26.26 42.37
C LEU A 111 8.08 26.27 42.36
N ALA A 112 8.72 26.32 43.54
CA ALA A 112 10.18 26.26 43.66
C ALA A 112 10.72 24.91 43.16
N GLU A 113 10.07 23.80 43.51
CA GLU A 113 10.49 22.46 43.06
C GLU A 113 10.28 22.29 41.55
N MET A 114 9.17 22.78 40.99
CA MET A 114 8.95 22.82 39.54
C MET A 114 10.03 23.63 38.82
N ASN A 115 10.44 24.78 39.36
CA ASN A 115 11.53 25.57 38.80
C ASN A 115 12.87 24.84 38.88
N VAL A 116 13.19 24.18 39.99
CA VAL A 116 14.42 23.37 40.12
C VAL A 116 14.46 22.24 39.11
N LEU A 117 13.34 21.55 38.87
CA LEU A 117 13.25 20.51 37.85
C LEU A 117 13.43 21.09 36.44
N THR A 118 12.84 22.26 36.19
CA THR A 118 12.97 22.99 34.91
C THR A 118 14.42 23.45 34.67
N ASP A 119 15.11 23.96 35.70
CA ASP A 119 16.51 24.40 35.64
C ASP A 119 17.46 23.24 35.35
N LYS A 120 17.10 22.03 35.82
CA LYS A 120 17.81 20.77 35.49
C LYS A 120 17.45 20.21 34.11
N GLN A 121 16.61 20.90 33.34
CA GLN A 121 16.03 20.42 32.07
C GLN A 121 15.20 19.13 32.21
N ASP A 122 14.77 18.77 33.42
CA ASP A 122 13.84 17.67 33.65
C ASP A 122 12.38 18.15 33.48
N TYR A 123 12.04 18.51 32.24
CA TYR A 123 10.70 18.95 31.88
C TYR A 123 9.65 17.87 32.10
N ALA A 124 10.02 16.58 32.04
CA ALA A 124 9.12 15.46 32.27
C ALA A 124 8.74 15.39 33.76
N GLY A 125 9.73 15.46 34.65
CA GLY A 125 9.54 15.55 36.09
C GLY A 125 8.77 16.81 36.49
N ALA A 126 9.12 17.98 35.93
CA ALA A 126 8.44 19.25 36.22
C ALA A 126 6.97 19.22 35.78
N THR A 127 6.68 18.63 34.61
CA THR A 127 5.30 18.44 34.12
C THR A 127 4.54 17.46 35.01
N ALA A 128 5.14 16.33 35.39
CA ALA A 128 4.49 15.33 36.24
C ALA A 128 4.15 15.90 37.63
N LEU A 129 5.07 16.69 38.20
CA LEU A 129 4.86 17.39 39.47
C LEU A 129 3.75 18.42 39.36
N GLY A 130 3.77 19.26 38.34
CA GLY A 130 2.72 20.26 38.12
C GLY A 130 1.35 19.61 37.87
N SER A 131 1.25 18.59 37.01
CA SER A 131 -0.01 17.88 36.71
C SER A 131 -0.60 17.17 37.94
N LYS A 132 0.23 16.77 38.90
CA LYS A 132 -0.25 16.23 40.18
C LYS A 132 -1.06 17.27 40.96
N TYR A 133 -0.73 18.55 40.83
CA TYR A 133 -1.34 19.66 41.56
C TYR A 133 -2.19 20.61 40.70
N SER A 134 -2.30 20.36 39.38
CA SER A 134 -3.19 21.13 38.48
C SER A 134 -4.65 21.05 38.94
N ASP A 135 -5.43 22.06 38.57
CA ASP A 135 -6.88 22.11 38.85
C ASP A 135 -7.25 22.14 40.35
N ALA A 136 -6.26 22.31 41.23
CA ALA A 136 -6.43 22.50 42.67
C ALA A 136 -6.64 23.98 43.07
N GLY A 137 -6.93 24.85 42.10
CA GLY A 137 -7.29 26.25 42.34
C GLY A 137 -6.12 27.23 42.49
N SER A 138 -4.89 26.87 42.09
CA SER A 138 -3.78 27.81 41.96
C SER A 138 -3.51 28.13 40.49
N PHE A 139 -3.87 29.34 40.09
CA PHE A 139 -3.61 29.86 38.75
C PHE A 139 -2.11 29.88 38.41
N GLU A 140 -1.24 30.12 39.40
CA GLU A 140 0.19 30.22 39.20
C GLU A 140 0.83 28.87 38.86
N ILE A 141 0.35 27.76 39.45
CA ILE A 141 0.80 26.41 39.11
C ILE A 141 0.37 26.07 37.67
N ASP A 142 -0.86 26.41 37.29
CA ASP A 142 -1.38 26.17 35.94
C ASP A 142 -0.62 27.03 34.90
N GLN A 143 -0.29 28.28 35.25
CA GLN A 143 0.54 29.16 34.41
C GLN A 143 1.97 28.62 34.27
N ALA A 144 2.58 28.15 35.37
CA ALA A 144 3.90 27.55 35.36
C ALA A 144 3.93 26.28 34.48
N LEU A 145 2.92 25.41 34.60
CA LEU A 145 2.74 24.24 33.73
C LEU A 145 2.67 24.61 32.25
N SER A 146 1.87 25.62 31.89
CA SER A 146 1.76 26.09 30.51
C SER A 146 3.11 26.58 29.97
N LYS A 147 3.88 27.31 30.79
CA LYS A 147 5.22 27.78 30.44
C LYS A 147 6.21 26.62 30.25
N ILE A 148 6.22 25.67 31.18
CA ILE A 148 7.07 24.47 31.12
C ILE A 148 6.74 23.64 29.87
N ALA A 149 5.45 23.48 29.55
CA ALA A 149 5.01 22.80 28.34
C ALA A 149 5.51 23.50 27.06
N GLY A 150 5.45 24.85 27.03
CA GLY A 150 6.00 25.64 25.93
C GLY A 150 7.53 25.49 25.78
N GLN A 151 8.27 25.54 26.90
CA GLN A 151 9.73 25.36 26.91
C GLN A 151 10.14 23.95 26.49
N LYS A 152 9.42 22.93 26.97
CA LYS A 152 9.62 21.53 26.58
C LYS A 152 9.40 21.35 25.08
N ALA A 153 8.30 21.88 24.54
CA ALA A 153 7.99 21.78 23.12
C ALA A 153 9.06 22.47 22.25
N GLU A 154 9.60 23.60 22.71
CA GLU A 154 10.70 24.28 22.01
C GLU A 154 12.00 23.46 22.07
N LEU A 155 12.36 22.89 23.22
CA LEU A 155 13.51 22.00 23.35
C LEU A 155 13.39 20.78 22.41
N GLU A 156 12.22 20.13 22.39
CA GLU A 156 11.95 18.99 21.52
C GLU A 156 12.08 19.35 20.03
N LYS A 157 11.61 20.55 19.63
CA LYS A 157 11.82 21.07 18.27
C LYS A 157 13.31 21.25 17.96
N GLN A 158 14.08 21.85 18.87
CA GLN A 158 15.52 22.04 18.68
C GLN A 158 16.28 20.70 18.61
N GLN A 159 15.92 19.75 19.46
CA GLN A 159 16.53 18.41 19.48
C GLN A 159 16.15 17.61 18.22
N LYS A 160 14.91 17.74 17.73
CA LYS A 160 14.49 17.15 16.46
C LYS A 160 15.24 17.77 15.30
N LYS A 161 15.39 19.11 15.28
CA LYS A 161 16.18 19.83 14.26
C LYS A 161 17.64 19.34 14.25
N SER A 162 18.30 19.23 15.40
CA SER A 162 19.69 18.74 15.46
C SER A 162 19.83 17.29 14.99
N THR A 163 18.86 16.43 15.33
CA THR A 163 18.82 15.03 14.89
C THR A 163 18.66 14.93 13.37
N LEU A 164 17.79 15.74 12.77
CA LEU A 164 17.59 15.78 11.32
C LEU A 164 18.82 16.33 10.58
N LEU A 165 19.52 17.32 11.15
CA LEU A 165 20.78 17.81 10.59
C LEU A 165 21.88 16.74 10.64
N ALA A 166 21.97 15.99 11.74
CA ALA A 166 22.89 14.85 11.85
C ALA A 166 22.54 13.75 10.84
N SER A 167 21.24 13.47 10.62
CA SER A 167 20.83 12.47 9.62
C SER A 167 21.21 12.90 8.21
N ILE A 168 21.11 14.19 7.86
CA ILE A 168 21.55 14.69 6.53
C ILE A 168 23.01 14.33 6.26
N ALA A 169 23.90 14.45 7.25
CA ALA A 169 25.31 14.11 7.09
C ALA A 169 25.55 12.60 6.83
N SER A 170 24.60 11.74 7.23
CA SER A 170 24.66 10.29 7.00
C SER A 170 24.01 9.83 5.69
N ILE A 171 23.23 10.69 5.02
CA ILE A 171 22.56 10.33 3.77
C ILE A 171 23.58 10.28 2.63
N GLN A 172 23.55 9.19 1.86
CA GLN A 172 24.45 8.99 0.73
C GLN A 172 24.26 10.06 -0.35
N GLN A 173 25.37 10.45 -0.96
CA GLN A 173 25.36 11.39 -2.07
C GLN A 173 24.55 10.79 -3.25
N GLY A 174 23.53 11.52 -3.70
CA GLY A 174 22.64 11.08 -4.78
C GLY A 174 21.33 10.42 -4.32
N ASP A 175 21.12 10.20 -3.02
CA ASP A 175 19.82 9.84 -2.47
C ASP A 175 18.95 11.08 -2.23
N TYR A 176 18.49 11.67 -3.35
CA TYR A 176 17.67 12.89 -3.31
C TYR A 176 16.30 12.65 -2.67
N LYS A 177 15.80 11.42 -2.66
CA LYS A 177 14.51 11.08 -2.04
C LYS A 177 14.59 11.19 -0.52
N SER A 178 15.62 10.59 0.08
CA SER A 178 15.86 10.72 1.52
C SER A 178 16.16 12.16 1.90
N LEU A 179 17.00 12.86 1.13
CA LEU A 179 17.29 14.29 1.37
C LEU A 179 16.01 15.14 1.32
N ALA A 180 15.16 14.98 0.32
CA ALA A 180 13.89 15.70 0.21
C ALA A 180 12.99 15.48 1.43
N GLY A 181 12.86 14.22 1.86
CA GLY A 181 12.07 13.86 3.05
C GLY A 181 12.61 14.49 4.34
N THR A 182 13.92 14.47 4.55
CA THR A 182 14.55 15.06 5.73
C THR A 182 14.46 16.59 5.73
N TYR A 183 14.69 17.24 4.58
CA TYR A 183 14.54 18.70 4.48
C TYR A 183 13.08 19.15 4.59
N ALA A 184 12.10 18.36 4.16
CA ALA A 184 10.69 18.67 4.39
C ALA A 184 10.33 18.66 5.88
N GLN A 185 10.87 17.70 6.65
CA GLN A 185 10.70 17.69 8.11
C GLN A 185 11.40 18.86 8.80
N LEU A 186 12.56 19.28 8.30
CA LEU A 186 13.24 20.50 8.77
C LEU A 186 12.44 21.76 8.43
N ALA A 187 11.87 21.86 7.22
CA ALA A 187 11.07 22.99 6.78
C ALA A 187 9.80 23.18 7.66
N ALA A 188 9.22 22.08 8.16
CA ALA A 188 8.10 22.12 9.10
C ALA A 188 8.48 22.68 10.49
N ILE A 189 9.76 22.69 10.84
CA ILE A 189 10.28 23.26 12.09
C ILE A 189 10.83 24.67 11.86
N ASP A 190 11.52 24.87 10.75
CA ASP A 190 12.24 26.08 10.39
C ASP A 190 12.13 26.33 8.87
N GLN A 191 11.39 27.38 8.52
CA GLN A 191 11.06 27.71 7.14
C GLN A 191 12.29 27.98 6.26
N THR A 192 13.45 28.28 6.83
CA THR A 192 14.69 28.50 6.06
C THR A 192 15.11 27.28 5.22
N TYR A 193 14.64 26.09 5.58
CA TYR A 193 14.92 24.84 4.86
C TYR A 193 13.92 24.52 3.73
N GLU A 194 12.88 25.33 3.53
CA GLU A 194 11.85 25.11 2.51
C GLU A 194 12.46 25.06 1.10
N ALA A 195 13.38 25.97 0.79
CA ALA A 195 14.09 25.98 -0.48
C ALA A 195 14.91 24.69 -0.73
N ASN A 196 15.49 24.10 0.33
CA ASN A 196 16.24 22.86 0.23
C ASN A 196 15.29 21.68 -0.02
N ALA A 197 14.16 21.63 0.69
CA ALA A 197 13.14 20.60 0.50
C ALA A 197 12.64 20.59 -0.95
N ASP A 198 12.31 21.77 -1.48
CA ASP A 198 11.89 21.96 -2.86
C ASP A 198 12.97 21.51 -3.86
N LYS A 199 14.22 21.94 -3.64
CA LYS A 199 15.35 21.58 -4.50
C LYS A 199 15.51 20.07 -4.59
N PHE A 200 15.58 19.38 -3.45
CA PHE A 200 15.78 17.93 -3.44
C PHE A 200 14.56 17.15 -3.93
N SER A 201 13.35 17.66 -3.70
CA SER A 201 12.13 17.08 -4.28
C SER A 201 12.14 17.11 -5.81
N ARG A 202 12.55 18.24 -6.40
CA ARG A 202 12.71 18.38 -7.86
C ARG A 202 13.79 17.44 -8.40
N LEU A 203 14.95 17.38 -7.72
CA LEU A 203 16.03 16.48 -8.11
C LEU A 203 15.63 15.00 -8.02
N ALA A 204 14.92 14.60 -6.98
CA ALA A 204 14.39 13.23 -6.83
C ALA A 204 13.41 12.91 -7.97
N THR A 205 12.50 13.84 -8.27
CA THR A 205 11.55 13.67 -9.39
C THR A 205 12.27 13.56 -10.73
N GLN A 206 13.29 14.39 -10.97
CA GLN A 206 14.10 14.34 -12.18
C GLN A 206 14.85 13.01 -12.30
N GLN A 207 15.50 12.55 -11.22
CA GLN A 207 16.23 11.29 -11.20
C GLN A 207 15.33 10.10 -11.51
N THR A 208 14.11 10.06 -10.95
CA THR A 208 13.11 9.02 -11.27
C THR A 208 12.72 9.07 -12.75
N ARG A 209 12.42 10.26 -13.30
CA ARG A 209 12.07 10.40 -14.72
C ARG A 209 13.20 9.97 -15.64
N GLU A 210 14.45 10.32 -15.31
CA GLU A 210 15.62 9.90 -16.08
C GLU A 210 15.84 8.39 -16.00
N ALA A 211 15.65 7.77 -14.83
CA ALA A 211 15.75 6.33 -14.67
C ALA A 211 14.68 5.60 -15.49
N GLU A 212 13.42 6.04 -15.42
CA GLU A 212 12.32 5.50 -16.23
C GLU A 212 12.57 5.68 -17.73
N ALA A 213 13.08 6.84 -18.15
CA ALA A 213 13.41 7.09 -19.55
C ALA A 213 14.55 6.17 -20.04
N ARG A 214 15.58 5.96 -19.22
CA ARG A 214 16.69 5.04 -19.53
C ARG A 214 16.20 3.59 -19.61
N GLU A 215 15.34 3.16 -18.69
CA GLU A 215 14.76 1.82 -18.70
C GLU A 215 13.90 1.60 -19.96
N ARG A 216 13.03 2.57 -20.29
CA ARG A 216 12.22 2.52 -21.52
C ARG A 216 13.09 2.46 -22.78
N ALA A 217 14.12 3.30 -22.87
CA ALA A 217 15.04 3.30 -24.01
C ALA A 217 15.82 1.96 -24.11
N ALA A 218 16.25 1.40 -22.98
CA ALA A 218 16.91 0.09 -22.94
C ALA A 218 15.95 -1.04 -23.35
N ALA A 219 14.70 -1.00 -22.88
CA ALA A 219 13.67 -1.98 -23.25
C ALA A 219 13.31 -1.89 -24.75
N GLU A 220 13.16 -0.68 -25.30
CA GLU A 220 12.93 -0.47 -26.72
C GLU A 220 14.11 -1.00 -27.55
N LYS A 221 15.35 -0.68 -27.16
CA LYS A 221 16.55 -1.20 -27.84
C LYS A 221 16.62 -2.73 -27.78
N ALA A 222 16.31 -3.33 -26.63
CA ALA A 222 16.27 -4.78 -26.47
C ALA A 222 15.19 -5.44 -27.35
N LEU A 223 14.00 -4.83 -27.42
CA LEU A 223 12.91 -5.27 -28.30
C LEU A 223 13.31 -5.19 -29.78
N ARG A 224 13.89 -4.06 -30.21
CA ARG A 224 14.38 -3.90 -31.58
C ARG A 224 15.43 -4.95 -31.93
N ARG A 225 16.32 -5.27 -30.98
CA ARG A 225 17.32 -6.33 -31.14
C ARG A 225 16.69 -7.72 -31.25
N SER A 226 15.71 -8.06 -30.41
CA SER A 226 15.04 -9.38 -30.47
C SER A 226 14.24 -9.58 -31.76
N MET A 227 13.77 -8.47 -32.36
CA MET A 227 13.10 -8.46 -33.66
C MET A 227 14.07 -8.41 -34.87
N GLY A 228 15.39 -8.39 -34.64
CA GLY A 228 16.38 -8.29 -35.72
C GLY A 228 16.49 -6.92 -36.39
N LEU A 229 15.85 -5.87 -35.82
CA LEU A 229 15.81 -4.51 -36.37
C LEU A 229 17.08 -3.68 -36.10
N THR A 230 18.08 -4.28 -35.47
CA THR A 230 19.42 -3.74 -35.26
C THR A 230 20.45 -4.66 -35.92
N TRP A 231 21.61 -4.15 -36.27
CA TRP A 231 22.68 -4.98 -36.83
C TRP A 231 23.12 -6.08 -35.85
N ASN A 232 23.03 -7.31 -36.32
CA ASN A 232 23.50 -8.50 -35.63
C ASN A 232 24.75 -9.03 -36.32
N TYR A 233 25.68 -9.55 -35.53
CA TYR A 233 26.96 -10.04 -36.03
C TYR A 233 27.10 -11.51 -35.68
N SER A 234 27.55 -12.30 -36.64
CA SER A 234 27.89 -13.71 -36.43
C SER A 234 29.24 -14.00 -37.09
N ASP A 235 30.09 -14.71 -36.36
CA ASP A 235 31.28 -15.33 -36.91
C ASP A 235 31.01 -16.84 -37.04
N GLY A 236 31.59 -17.45 -38.06
CA GLY A 236 31.55 -18.88 -38.31
C GLY A 236 32.81 -19.31 -39.04
N GLU A 237 32.83 -20.55 -39.51
CA GLU A 237 33.94 -21.13 -40.24
C GLU A 237 33.45 -21.68 -41.57
N ASP A 238 34.22 -21.45 -42.64
CA ASP A 238 34.00 -22.14 -43.90
C ASP A 238 34.61 -23.54 -43.79
N ASN A 239 33.78 -24.56 -43.59
CA ASN A 239 34.21 -25.95 -43.40
C ASN A 239 35.16 -26.46 -44.49
N MET A 240 35.09 -25.91 -45.71
CA MET A 240 35.96 -26.31 -46.82
C MET A 240 37.38 -25.73 -46.72
N SER A 241 37.54 -24.53 -46.17
CA SER A 241 38.85 -23.86 -46.05
C SER A 241 39.38 -23.75 -44.62
N GLY A 242 38.55 -24.04 -43.61
CA GLY A 242 38.87 -23.84 -42.19
C GLY A 242 39.06 -22.37 -41.80
N LYS A 243 38.69 -21.43 -42.68
CA LYS A 243 38.91 -19.99 -42.49
C LYS A 243 37.65 -19.29 -41.97
N PRO A 244 37.79 -18.22 -41.18
CA PRO A 244 36.66 -17.55 -40.58
C PRO A 244 35.78 -16.85 -41.63
N VAL A 245 34.47 -16.93 -41.41
CA VAL A 245 33.42 -16.21 -42.15
C VAL A 245 32.76 -15.24 -41.18
N ARG A 246 32.70 -13.96 -41.53
CA ARG A 246 32.01 -12.94 -40.73
C ARG A 246 30.75 -12.47 -41.45
N ARG A 247 29.67 -12.26 -40.71
CA ARG A 247 28.42 -11.71 -41.22
C ARG A 247 27.88 -10.61 -40.31
N ALA A 248 27.36 -9.55 -40.92
CA ALA A 248 26.50 -8.57 -40.29
C ALA A 248 25.15 -8.60 -41.00
N TYR A 249 24.04 -8.65 -40.26
CA TYR A 249 22.71 -8.72 -40.85
C TYR A 249 21.68 -7.91 -40.05
N VAL A 250 20.69 -7.38 -40.75
CA VAL A 250 19.60 -6.57 -40.17
C VAL A 250 18.30 -6.81 -40.94
N SER A 251 17.19 -6.89 -40.22
CA SER A 251 15.85 -6.99 -40.80
C SER A 251 15.30 -5.61 -41.17
N SER A 252 14.46 -5.55 -42.20
CA SER A 252 13.81 -4.30 -42.61
C SER A 252 12.91 -3.74 -41.52
N LEU A 253 12.84 -2.42 -41.39
CA LEU A 253 11.97 -1.67 -40.46
C LEU A 253 10.50 -1.81 -40.82
N ASN A 254 10.18 -1.91 -42.11
CA ASN A 254 8.85 -2.20 -42.60
C ASN A 254 8.65 -3.71 -42.84
N THR A 255 7.39 -4.12 -42.92
CA THR A 255 6.95 -5.48 -43.24
C THR A 255 6.25 -5.50 -44.58
N VAL A 256 6.24 -6.67 -45.22
CA VAL A 256 5.41 -6.96 -46.39
C VAL A 256 4.58 -8.21 -46.12
N ASP A 257 3.46 -8.34 -46.80
CA ASP A 257 2.65 -9.55 -46.84
C ASP A 257 2.30 -9.81 -48.31
N PHE A 258 2.81 -10.91 -48.86
CA PHE A 258 2.62 -11.25 -50.26
C PHE A 258 1.42 -12.16 -50.45
N LYS A 259 0.91 -12.25 -51.67
CA LYS A 259 -0.17 -13.17 -52.00
C LYS A 259 0.34 -14.62 -51.99
N PHE A 260 -0.59 -15.56 -51.93
CA PHE A 260 -0.30 -16.98 -52.11
C PHE A 260 0.57 -17.19 -53.37
N PRO A 261 1.66 -17.97 -53.31
CA PRO A 261 2.03 -18.93 -52.26
C PRO A 261 2.90 -18.37 -51.12
N TYR A 262 3.15 -17.06 -51.09
CA TYR A 262 4.12 -16.40 -50.19
C TYR A 262 3.48 -15.63 -49.04
N SER A 263 2.26 -15.99 -48.66
CA SER A 263 1.51 -15.26 -47.64
C SER A 263 2.09 -15.37 -46.24
N GLY A 264 1.83 -14.31 -45.47
CA GLY A 264 2.31 -14.11 -44.12
C GLY A 264 3.19 -12.87 -44.01
N VAL A 265 2.94 -12.08 -42.97
CA VAL A 265 3.74 -10.90 -42.62
C VAL A 265 5.19 -11.30 -42.40
N GLN A 266 6.09 -10.66 -43.13
CA GLN A 266 7.52 -10.93 -43.12
C GLN A 266 8.35 -9.66 -43.34
N ARG A 267 9.67 -9.79 -43.18
CA ARG A 267 10.66 -8.73 -43.37
C ARG A 267 11.74 -9.21 -44.33
N ALA A 268 12.32 -8.28 -45.08
CA ALA A 268 13.56 -8.58 -45.79
C ALA A 268 14.74 -8.56 -44.82
N THR A 269 15.81 -9.29 -45.14
CA THR A 269 17.07 -9.26 -44.39
C THR A 269 18.18 -8.78 -45.30
N LEU A 270 18.86 -7.71 -44.90
CA LEU A 270 20.07 -7.21 -45.54
C LEU A 270 21.27 -7.83 -44.83
N THR A 271 22.19 -8.44 -45.59
CA THR A 271 23.39 -9.08 -45.04
C THR A 271 24.65 -8.59 -45.74
N ILE A 272 25.68 -8.30 -44.95
CA ILE A 272 27.06 -8.09 -45.38
C ILE A 272 27.87 -9.29 -44.90
N ARG A 273 28.54 -9.99 -45.81
CA ARG A 273 29.31 -11.21 -45.51
C ARG A 273 30.73 -11.08 -46.02
N LYS A 274 31.72 -11.37 -45.18
CA LYS A 274 33.12 -11.57 -45.61
C LYS A 274 33.42 -13.06 -45.63
N HIS A 275 33.61 -13.61 -46.83
CA HIS A 275 33.90 -15.03 -47.05
C HIS A 275 35.35 -15.20 -47.55
N PRO A 276 36.10 -16.21 -47.06
CA PRO A 276 37.50 -16.41 -47.44
C PRO A 276 37.70 -16.73 -48.93
N ARG A 277 36.70 -17.32 -49.59
CA ARG A 277 36.75 -17.75 -51.00
C ARG A 277 36.10 -16.77 -51.98
N TRP A 278 35.15 -15.97 -51.52
CA TRP A 278 34.30 -15.11 -52.38
C TRP A 278 34.42 -13.62 -52.07
N GLY A 279 35.26 -13.25 -51.09
CA GLY A 279 35.44 -11.87 -50.67
C GLY A 279 34.23 -11.32 -49.91
N THR A 280 34.03 -10.01 -49.99
CA THR A 280 32.90 -9.33 -49.34
C THR A 280 31.69 -9.31 -50.28
N SER A 281 30.57 -9.82 -49.80
CA SER A 281 29.28 -9.81 -50.51
C SER A 281 28.26 -8.98 -49.72
N VAL A 282 27.37 -8.30 -50.42
CA VAL A 282 26.16 -7.71 -49.87
C VAL A 282 24.99 -8.38 -50.56
N TYR A 283 23.97 -8.78 -49.81
CA TYR A 283 22.76 -9.36 -50.39
C TYR A 283 21.53 -9.02 -49.58
N VAL A 284 20.40 -8.92 -50.27
CA VAL A 284 19.07 -8.80 -49.67
C VAL A 284 18.33 -10.12 -49.87
N ALA A 285 17.66 -10.58 -48.83
CA ALA A 285 16.90 -11.83 -48.85
C ALA A 285 15.48 -11.61 -48.32
N ILE A 286 14.56 -12.45 -48.77
CA ILE A 286 13.18 -12.55 -48.29
C ILE A 286 12.90 -14.00 -47.89
N GLU A 287 12.11 -14.25 -46.84
CA GLU A 287 11.86 -15.63 -46.40
C GLU A 287 10.87 -16.35 -47.33
N LYS A 288 9.75 -15.68 -47.64
CA LYS A 288 8.68 -16.18 -48.50
C LYS A 288 8.54 -15.23 -49.67
N GLY A 289 9.19 -15.53 -50.78
CA GLY A 289 9.07 -14.70 -51.97
C GLY A 289 10.05 -15.12 -53.05
N GLN A 290 9.83 -14.56 -54.22
CA GLN A 290 10.68 -14.74 -55.37
C GLN A 290 11.01 -13.36 -55.94
N PHE A 291 12.29 -13.01 -55.88
CA PHE A 291 12.84 -11.87 -56.60
C PHE A 291 12.72 -12.13 -58.10
N VAL A 292 12.52 -11.06 -58.87
CA VAL A 292 12.46 -11.10 -60.32
C VAL A 292 13.59 -10.24 -60.87
N CYS A 293 14.50 -10.87 -61.59
CA CYS A 293 15.47 -10.20 -62.45
C CYS A 293 14.91 -10.09 -63.88
N GLY A 294 15.34 -9.07 -64.62
CA GLY A 294 15.12 -8.98 -66.06
C GLY A 294 15.92 -10.04 -66.82
N TYR A 295 15.58 -10.26 -68.09
CA TYR A 295 16.26 -11.23 -68.94
C TYR A 295 17.71 -10.82 -69.26
N ASP A 296 17.95 -9.53 -69.49
CA ASP A 296 19.27 -8.99 -69.86
C ASP A 296 19.97 -8.24 -68.69
N ASP A 297 19.22 -7.82 -67.68
CA ASP A 297 19.70 -7.06 -66.54
C ASP A 297 18.98 -7.42 -65.23
N CYS A 298 19.75 -7.61 -64.16
CA CYS A 298 19.22 -7.64 -62.81
C CYS A 298 19.75 -6.44 -62.05
N ASP A 299 18.86 -5.56 -61.59
CA ASP A 299 19.23 -4.39 -60.82
C ASP A 299 18.27 -4.16 -59.67
N VAL A 300 18.78 -3.52 -58.63
CA VAL A 300 17.99 -2.97 -57.53
C VAL A 300 18.20 -1.47 -57.48
N ARG A 301 17.22 -0.71 -56.96
CA ARG A 301 17.44 0.70 -56.65
C ARG A 301 17.74 0.86 -55.17
N VAL A 302 18.87 1.48 -54.88
CA VAL A 302 19.34 1.70 -53.52
C VAL A 302 19.39 3.19 -53.24
N ARG A 303 18.81 3.63 -52.12
CA ARG A 303 18.93 4.99 -51.62
C ARG A 303 19.49 4.98 -50.21
N PHE A 304 20.52 5.78 -49.99
CA PHE A 304 21.18 5.95 -48.70
C PHE A 304 20.72 7.24 -48.03
N SER A 305 20.01 7.15 -46.90
CA SER A 305 19.41 8.27 -46.18
C SER A 305 18.70 9.27 -47.12
N LYS A 306 19.09 10.55 -47.12
CA LYS A 306 18.52 11.62 -47.97
C LYS A 306 19.23 11.78 -49.32
N GLY A 307 20.11 10.84 -49.70
CA GLY A 307 20.80 10.85 -50.98
C GLY A 307 19.88 10.49 -52.16
N ASN A 308 20.43 10.56 -53.37
CA ASN A 308 19.75 10.15 -54.59
C ASN A 308 19.59 8.62 -54.65
N ALA A 309 18.52 8.15 -55.28
CA ALA A 309 18.38 6.73 -55.60
C ALA A 309 19.37 6.34 -56.70
N LEU A 310 20.13 5.27 -56.47
CA LEU A 310 21.14 4.74 -57.38
C LEU A 310 20.65 3.40 -57.91
N ARG A 311 20.76 3.18 -59.22
CA ARG A 311 20.61 1.84 -59.80
C ARG A 311 21.90 1.06 -59.53
N MET A 312 21.79 -0.07 -58.86
CA MET A 312 22.91 -0.96 -58.56
C MET A 312 22.62 -2.33 -59.16
N SER A 313 23.56 -2.84 -59.95
CA SER A 313 23.43 -4.18 -60.52
C SER A 313 23.40 -5.25 -59.44
N ALA A 314 22.62 -6.28 -59.68
CA ALA A 314 22.41 -7.40 -58.80
C ALA A 314 22.62 -8.71 -59.57
N SER A 315 22.76 -9.81 -58.84
CA SER A 315 22.82 -11.14 -59.44
C SER A 315 22.13 -12.17 -58.57
N GLU A 316 21.54 -13.16 -59.22
CA GLU A 316 21.03 -14.35 -58.54
C GLU A 316 22.18 -15.20 -57.99
N PRO A 317 21.93 -16.03 -56.97
CA PRO A 317 22.88 -17.03 -56.48
C PRO A 317 23.18 -18.12 -57.51
N ASP A 318 24.38 -18.71 -57.43
CA ASP A 318 24.80 -19.83 -58.29
C ASP A 318 23.95 -21.11 -58.10
N ASP A 319 23.23 -21.23 -56.99
CA ASP A 319 22.29 -22.35 -56.73
C ASP A 319 20.86 -22.08 -57.23
N HIS A 320 20.65 -20.94 -57.90
CA HIS A 320 19.37 -20.48 -58.43
C HIS A 320 18.26 -20.29 -57.36
N SER A 321 18.64 -20.10 -56.10
CA SER A 321 17.69 -19.68 -55.06
C SER A 321 17.12 -18.30 -55.41
N SER A 322 15.79 -18.23 -55.56
CA SER A 322 15.11 -17.00 -56.00
C SER A 322 14.72 -16.05 -54.86
N ASN A 323 15.06 -16.41 -53.62
CA ASN A 323 14.67 -15.66 -52.42
C ASN A 323 15.77 -14.73 -51.91
N LEU A 324 16.86 -14.55 -52.67
CA LEU A 324 17.90 -13.57 -52.35
C LEU A 324 18.56 -13.01 -53.62
N LEU A 325 19.03 -11.77 -53.55
CA LEU A 325 19.82 -11.12 -54.60
C LEU A 325 21.12 -10.57 -54.04
N PHE A 326 22.24 -10.88 -54.70
CA PHE A 326 23.53 -10.25 -54.42
C PHE A 326 23.57 -8.87 -55.05
N ILE A 327 23.94 -7.85 -54.29
CA ILE A 327 24.13 -6.49 -54.78
C ILE A 327 25.61 -6.33 -55.16
N SER A 328 25.84 -5.94 -56.42
CA SER A 328 27.18 -5.72 -56.96
C SER A 328 27.89 -4.56 -56.27
N SER A 329 29.22 -4.51 -56.40
CA SER A 329 30.05 -3.46 -55.80
C SER A 329 29.90 -3.32 -54.28
N ALA A 330 29.99 -4.46 -53.57
CA ALA A 330 29.86 -4.55 -52.12
C ALA A 330 30.67 -3.51 -51.33
N SER A 331 31.90 -3.20 -51.77
CA SER A 331 32.75 -2.20 -51.12
C SER A 331 32.14 -0.78 -51.15
N SER A 332 31.58 -0.38 -52.28
CA SER A 332 30.90 0.92 -52.44
C SER A 332 29.62 0.97 -51.62
N PHE A 333 28.83 -0.11 -51.63
CA PHE A 333 27.62 -0.22 -50.83
C PHE A 333 27.93 -0.03 -49.34
N VAL A 334 28.89 -0.79 -48.82
CA VAL A 334 29.30 -0.73 -47.40
C VAL A 334 29.83 0.65 -47.03
N ALA A 335 30.63 1.28 -47.90
CA ALA A 335 31.17 2.61 -47.65
C ALA A 335 30.08 3.69 -47.53
N GLN A 336 28.99 3.56 -48.29
CA GLN A 336 27.83 4.46 -48.21
C GLN A 336 26.92 4.12 -47.02
N ALA A 337 26.67 2.83 -46.78
CA ALA A 337 25.87 2.34 -45.66
C ALA A 337 26.39 2.86 -44.31
N ARG A 338 27.71 2.80 -44.09
CA ARG A 338 28.36 3.28 -42.85
C ARG A 338 28.25 4.79 -42.60
N LYS A 339 27.92 5.58 -43.61
CA LYS A 339 27.76 7.04 -43.52
C LYS A 339 26.29 7.46 -43.46
N SER A 340 25.38 6.48 -43.41
CA SER A 340 23.95 6.68 -43.55
C SER A 340 23.24 6.20 -42.30
N GLU A 341 22.14 6.84 -41.96
CA GLU A 341 21.24 6.41 -40.88
C GLU A 341 20.24 5.35 -41.36
N LYS A 342 19.89 5.36 -42.66
CA LYS A 342 18.94 4.43 -43.27
C LYS A 342 19.37 4.01 -44.66
N ILE A 343 18.94 2.82 -45.06
CA ILE A 343 19.09 2.30 -46.44
C ILE A 343 17.70 1.91 -46.94
N TYR A 344 17.38 2.29 -48.17
CA TYR A 344 16.17 1.90 -48.86
C TYR A 344 16.57 1.04 -50.05
N ILE A 345 15.99 -0.15 -50.18
CA ILE A 345 16.25 -1.05 -51.31
C ILE A 345 14.92 -1.36 -51.96
N GLU A 346 14.76 -0.96 -53.22
CA GLU A 346 13.64 -1.32 -54.08
C GLU A 346 14.05 -2.50 -54.96
N ALA A 347 13.23 -3.56 -54.95
CA ALA A 347 13.41 -4.75 -55.78
C ALA A 347 12.05 -5.25 -56.28
N ASP A 348 12.06 -5.98 -57.38
CA ASP A 348 10.86 -6.56 -57.99
C ASP A 348 10.61 -7.98 -57.52
N PHE A 349 9.33 -8.29 -57.29
CA PHE A 349 8.87 -9.58 -56.79
C PHE A 349 7.80 -10.18 -57.69
N TYR A 350 7.83 -11.50 -57.86
CA TYR A 350 6.91 -12.23 -58.72
C TYR A 350 5.45 -11.99 -58.29
N GLN A 351 4.63 -11.50 -59.22
CA GLN A 351 3.21 -11.14 -59.01
C GLN A 351 2.92 -10.05 -57.95
N GLU A 352 3.96 -9.43 -57.40
CA GLU A 352 3.85 -8.36 -56.40
C GLU A 352 4.32 -7.01 -56.96
N GLY A 353 5.17 -7.03 -57.98
CA GLY A 353 5.82 -5.83 -58.52
C GLY A 353 6.90 -5.30 -57.57
N SER A 354 7.21 -4.02 -57.68
CA SER A 354 8.28 -3.39 -56.90
C SER A 354 7.89 -3.21 -55.42
N ARG A 355 8.82 -3.52 -54.51
CA ARG A 355 8.69 -3.30 -53.07
C ARG A 355 9.94 -2.64 -52.53
N VAL A 356 9.75 -1.67 -51.64
CA VAL A 356 10.82 -0.96 -50.96
C VAL A 356 10.98 -1.49 -49.54
N PHE A 357 12.19 -1.88 -49.18
CA PHE A 357 12.55 -2.25 -47.82
C PHE A 357 13.44 -1.17 -47.20
N GLU A 358 13.11 -0.79 -45.98
CA GLU A 358 13.87 0.19 -45.20
C GLU A 358 14.73 -0.53 -44.18
N PHE A 359 16.01 -0.22 -44.07
CA PHE A 359 16.91 -0.79 -43.09
C PHE A 359 17.54 0.31 -42.27
N ASP A 360 17.70 0.08 -40.96
CA ASP A 360 18.48 0.95 -40.10
C ASP A 360 19.98 0.69 -40.35
N SER A 361 20.76 1.75 -40.59
CA SER A 361 22.21 1.67 -40.76
C SER A 361 23.00 2.53 -39.78
N SER A 362 22.30 3.18 -38.83
CA SER A 362 22.93 4.08 -37.84
C SER A 362 23.98 3.38 -36.98
N ASP A 363 23.73 2.11 -36.60
CA ASP A 363 24.59 1.29 -35.75
C ASP A 363 25.43 0.26 -36.54
N LEU A 364 25.69 0.49 -37.84
CA LEU A 364 26.49 -0.43 -38.66
C LEU A 364 28.00 -0.33 -38.34
N GLU A 365 28.54 -1.36 -37.70
CA GLU A 365 29.96 -1.54 -37.38
C GLU A 365 30.59 -2.60 -38.29
N TRP A 366 31.00 -2.19 -39.48
CA TRP A 366 31.71 -3.06 -40.42
C TRP A 366 33.04 -2.44 -40.85
N LYS A 367 34.15 -3.16 -40.68
CA LYS A 367 35.50 -2.70 -41.00
C LYS A 367 36.15 -3.56 -42.07
#